data_AF-A0A972P5V5-F1
#
_entry.id   AF-A0A972P5V5-F1
#
_cell.length_a   1.000
_cell.length_b   1.000
_cell.length_c   1.000
_cell.angle_alpha   90.00
_cell.angle_beta   90.00
_cell.angle_gamma   90.00
#
_symmetry.space_group_name_H-M   'P 1'
#
loop_
_entity.id
_entity.type
_entity.pdbx_description
1 polymer ?
#
loop_
_entity_poly.entity_id
_entity_poly.type
_entity_poly.pdbx_seq_one_letter_code
_entity_poly.pdbx_strand_id
1 'polypeptide(L)'
;MSDDLRTTVVNAFKNLPNLITDGSDGVISSTYDIVEISKPVTKISQYNGNYYWLSNLDIQTELNQFAPKGKYDAVHVVWNNGSIDAYWGLGGTSVNNGTATFSSLIAGRSFWWTGIGEAFGEPFLHEWLHGACYFFRTPGYPMPRKDADGMKLHGYTKSSTDGWMGYYRDLMRGQVWEPDVSAYTGIPEAAWKSGTPSQGNTE
;
A
#
# COMPACT_ATOMS: atom_id res chain seq x y z
N MET A 1 -2.50 4.58 21.24
CA MET A 1 -3.41 3.60 20.59
C MET A 1 -3.76 2.55 21.63
N SER A 2 -5.02 2.11 21.69
CA SER A 2 -5.42 1.02 22.58
C SER A 2 -4.78 -0.31 22.14
N ASP A 3 -4.62 -1.24 23.08
CA ASP A 3 -4.07 -2.56 22.80
C ASP A 3 -4.92 -3.35 21.79
N ASP A 4 -6.25 -3.21 21.86
CA ASP A 4 -7.18 -3.86 20.93
C ASP A 4 -7.02 -3.34 19.50
N LEU A 5 -6.92 -2.02 19.33
CA LEU A 5 -6.71 -1.43 18.01
C LEU A 5 -5.34 -1.83 17.45
N ARG A 6 -4.29 -1.80 18.29
CA ARG A 6 -2.95 -2.28 17.90
C ARG A 6 -3.01 -3.73 17.41
N THR A 7 -3.62 -4.61 18.20
CA THR A 7 -3.75 -6.04 17.87
C THR A 7 -4.53 -6.24 16.58
N THR A 8 -5.59 -5.46 16.37
CA THR A 8 -6.40 -5.50 15.15
C THR A 8 -5.56 -5.11 13.92
N VAL A 9 -4.85 -3.99 13.97
CA VAL A 9 -3.98 -3.50 12.89
C VAL A 9 -2.90 -4.53 12.57
N VAL A 10 -2.23 -5.06 13.60
CA VAL A 10 -1.17 -6.08 13.44
C VAL A 10 -1.73 -7.33 12.77
N ASN A 11 -2.88 -7.84 13.21
CA ASN A 11 -3.49 -9.02 12.60
C ASN A 11 -3.93 -8.76 11.15
N ALA A 12 -4.44 -7.55 10.86
CA ALA A 12 -4.78 -7.16 9.50
C ALA A 12 -3.54 -7.12 8.60
N PHE A 13 -2.42 -6.59 9.08
CA PHE A 13 -1.15 -6.59 8.33
C PHE A 13 -0.62 -8.01 8.09
N LYS A 14 -0.74 -8.91 9.08
CA LYS A 14 -0.37 -10.32 8.92
C LYS A 14 -1.15 -11.04 7.82
N ASN A 15 -2.33 -10.53 7.43
CA ASN A 15 -3.10 -11.06 6.32
C ASN A 15 -2.70 -10.50 4.95
N LEU A 16 -1.89 -9.43 4.90
CA LEU A 16 -1.46 -8.81 3.64
C LEU A 16 -0.84 -9.82 2.64
N PRO A 17 0.03 -10.78 3.05
CA PRO A 17 0.52 -11.79 2.12
C PRO A 17 -0.57 -12.62 1.44
N ASN A 18 -1.65 -12.95 2.16
CA ASN A 18 -2.77 -13.69 1.59
C ASN A 18 -3.51 -12.84 0.56
N LEU A 19 -3.72 -11.56 0.85
CA LEU A 19 -4.34 -10.62 -0.10
C LEU A 19 -3.49 -10.43 -1.36
N ILE A 20 -2.17 -10.33 -1.22
CA ILE A 20 -1.23 -10.23 -2.35
C ILE A 20 -1.26 -11.50 -3.20
N THR A 21 -1.26 -12.66 -2.55
CA THR A 21 -1.31 -13.97 -3.22
C THR A 21 -2.64 -14.12 -3.97
N ASP A 22 -3.78 -13.79 -3.34
CA ASP A 22 -5.10 -13.80 -3.98
C ASP A 22 -5.17 -12.82 -5.17
N GLY A 23 -4.80 -11.56 -4.93
CA GLY A 23 -4.80 -10.51 -5.94
C GLY A 23 -4.00 -10.89 -7.19
N SER A 24 -2.80 -11.44 -7.01
CA SER A 24 -1.92 -11.84 -8.10
C SER A 24 -2.18 -13.23 -8.68
N ASP A 25 -3.18 -13.96 -8.20
CA ASP A 25 -3.41 -15.36 -8.59
C ASP A 25 -2.21 -16.30 -8.29
N GLY A 26 -1.47 -16.00 -7.23
CA GLY A 26 -0.30 -16.76 -6.81
C GLY A 26 0.97 -16.49 -7.61
N VAL A 27 0.96 -15.53 -8.54
CA VAL A 27 2.16 -15.13 -9.30
C VAL A 27 3.25 -14.59 -8.38
N ILE A 28 2.84 -13.87 -7.33
CA ILE A 28 3.75 -13.36 -6.30
C ILE A 28 3.28 -13.76 -4.91
N SER A 29 4.26 -13.87 -4.02
CA SER A 29 4.06 -14.03 -2.58
C SER A 29 4.91 -12.99 -1.86
N SER A 30 4.50 -12.62 -0.64
CA SER A 30 5.30 -11.74 0.21
C SER A 30 5.56 -12.37 1.57
N THR A 31 6.67 -11.97 2.17
CA THR A 31 6.96 -12.18 3.60
C THR A 31 6.93 -10.83 4.30
N TYR A 32 6.86 -10.83 5.62
CA TYR A 32 6.81 -9.60 6.40
C TYR A 32 7.64 -9.71 7.67
N ASP A 33 8.10 -8.53 8.11
CA ASP A 33 8.53 -8.27 9.48
C ASP A 33 7.59 -7.22 10.08
N ILE A 34 7.35 -7.29 11.39
CA ILE A 34 6.61 -6.26 12.13
C ILE A 34 7.52 -5.73 13.22
N VAL A 35 7.73 -4.41 13.21
CA VAL A 35 8.51 -3.72 14.23
C VAL A 35 7.58 -2.78 14.99
N GLU A 36 7.49 -2.98 16.31
CA GLU A 36 6.80 -2.05 17.18
C GLU A 36 7.78 -1.00 17.73
N ILE A 37 7.49 0.28 17.47
CA ILE A 37 8.29 1.40 17.95
C ILE A 37 7.51 2.10 19.07
N SER A 38 8.07 2.07 20.28
CA SER A 38 7.47 2.69 21.47
C SER A 38 7.74 4.18 21.59
N LYS A 39 8.75 4.68 20.86
CA LYS A 39 9.11 6.10 20.85
C LYS A 39 8.04 6.90 20.10
N PRO A 40 7.53 8.01 20.67
CA PRO A 40 6.54 8.82 19.99
C PRO A 40 7.14 9.54 18.78
N VAL A 41 6.32 9.72 17.75
CA VAL A 41 6.61 10.62 16.64
C VAL A 41 6.67 12.05 17.17
N THR A 42 7.78 12.74 16.93
CA THR A 42 8.00 14.11 17.43
C THR A 42 7.88 15.19 16.36
N LYS A 43 7.75 14.79 15.09
CA LYS A 43 7.59 15.70 13.96
C LYS A 43 6.59 15.10 12.99
N ILE A 44 5.75 15.96 12.41
CA ILE A 44 4.84 15.58 11.34
C ILE A 44 4.75 16.70 10.32
N SER A 45 4.70 16.34 9.04
CA SER A 45 4.58 17.29 7.95
C SER A 45 3.12 17.64 7.69
N GLN A 46 2.87 18.93 7.43
CA GLN A 46 1.60 19.36 6.87
C GLN A 46 1.56 18.96 5.39
N TYR A 47 0.44 18.41 4.95
CA TYR A 47 0.22 17.98 3.57
C TYR A 47 -1.11 18.55 3.09
N ASN A 48 -1.07 19.33 2.00
CA ASN A 48 -2.23 19.92 1.33
C ASN A 48 -3.31 20.55 2.25
N GLY A 49 -3.21 21.86 2.46
CA GLY A 49 -4.15 22.58 3.34
C GLY A 49 -3.90 22.22 4.81
N ASN A 50 -4.95 22.04 5.60
CA ASN A 50 -4.84 21.87 7.06
C ASN A 50 -4.62 20.42 7.53
N TYR A 51 -4.45 19.48 6.60
CA TYR A 51 -4.24 18.09 6.94
C TYR A 51 -2.75 17.78 7.14
N TYR A 52 -2.46 16.78 7.96
CA TYR A 52 -1.11 16.33 8.24
C TYR A 52 -0.87 14.92 7.69
N TRP A 53 0.40 14.61 7.45
CA TRP A 53 0.84 13.29 7.04
C TRP A 53 2.21 12.98 7.63
N LEU A 54 2.36 11.77 8.16
CA LEU A 54 3.65 11.28 8.61
C LEU A 54 4.46 10.83 7.39
N SER A 55 5.25 11.76 6.87
CA SER A 55 6.11 11.50 5.71
C SER A 55 7.29 10.62 6.09
N ASN A 56 7.91 9.99 5.09
CA ASN A 56 9.20 9.30 5.29
C ASN A 56 10.31 10.24 5.82
N LEU A 57 10.24 11.54 5.52
CA LEU A 57 11.23 12.52 5.99
C LEU A 57 11.13 12.79 7.51
N ASP A 58 9.96 12.57 8.11
CA ASP A 58 9.71 12.81 9.53
C ASP A 58 10.23 11.69 10.44
N ILE A 59 10.48 10.51 9.88
CA ILE A 59 10.88 9.27 10.59
C ILE A 59 12.13 8.62 9.98
N GLN A 60 13.01 9.43 9.38
CA GLN A 60 14.22 8.91 8.70
C GLN A 60 15.12 8.11 9.64
N THR A 61 15.22 8.50 10.90
CA THR A 61 16.02 7.77 11.90
C THR A 61 15.51 6.34 12.06
N GLU A 62 14.21 6.19 12.24
CA GLU A 62 13.54 4.90 12.40
C GLU A 62 13.61 4.08 11.12
N LEU A 63 13.42 4.71 9.94
CA LEU A 63 13.56 4.02 8.65
C LEU A 63 15.00 3.51 8.42
N ASN A 64 16.01 4.33 8.69
CA ASN A 64 17.41 3.92 8.55
C ASN A 64 17.77 2.77 9.51
N GLN A 65 17.16 2.73 10.69
CA GLN A 65 17.40 1.68 11.69
C GLN A 65 16.69 0.37 11.34
N PHE A 66 15.41 0.42 10.99
CA PHE A 66 14.56 -0.78 10.91
C PHE A 66 14.30 -1.26 9.49
N ALA A 67 14.35 -0.36 8.51
CA ALA A 67 14.14 -0.63 7.08
C ALA A 67 15.29 -0.06 6.22
N PRO A 68 16.55 -0.44 6.49
CA PRO A 68 17.68 0.03 5.70
C PRO A 68 17.55 -0.41 4.23
N LYS A 69 18.26 0.31 3.36
CA LYS A 69 18.29 0.04 1.91
C LYS A 69 18.53 -1.45 1.61
N GLY A 70 17.73 -1.98 0.69
CA GLY A 70 17.82 -3.37 0.21
C GLY A 70 17.21 -4.41 1.14
N LYS A 71 16.68 -4.04 2.31
CA LYS A 71 16.06 -5.00 3.24
C LYS A 71 14.64 -5.39 2.84
N TYR A 72 13.85 -4.44 2.33
CA TYR A 72 12.44 -4.66 1.99
C TYR A 72 12.09 -3.99 0.67
N ASP A 73 11.14 -4.56 -0.06
CA ASP A 73 10.54 -3.97 -1.27
C ASP A 73 9.49 -2.91 -0.95
N ALA A 74 8.87 -3.00 0.23
CA ALA A 74 7.79 -2.11 0.67
C ALA A 74 7.87 -1.88 2.19
N VAL A 75 7.56 -0.66 2.60
CA VAL A 75 7.49 -0.25 4.01
C VAL A 75 6.14 0.40 4.28
N HIS A 76 5.39 -0.17 5.22
CA HIS A 76 4.17 0.42 5.76
C HIS A 76 4.45 0.97 7.15
N VAL A 77 4.03 2.21 7.41
CA VAL A 77 4.08 2.80 8.75
C VAL A 77 2.66 3.08 9.22
N VAL A 78 2.27 2.46 10.33
CA VAL A 78 1.00 2.79 11.00
C VAL A 78 1.29 3.57 12.27
N TRP A 79 0.61 4.70 12.43
CA TRP A 79 0.82 5.59 13.57
C TRP A 79 -0.50 6.10 14.15
N ASN A 80 -0.50 6.45 15.43
CA ASN A 80 -1.68 7.00 16.08
C ASN A 80 -1.67 8.53 15.99
N ASN A 81 -2.60 9.10 15.23
CA ASN A 81 -2.68 10.54 15.02
C ASN A 81 -3.31 11.32 16.19
N GLY A 82 -3.92 10.64 17.16
CA GLY A 82 -4.57 11.31 18.28
C GLY A 82 -5.64 12.29 17.78
N SER A 83 -5.53 13.56 18.16
CA SER A 83 -6.43 14.63 17.73
C SER A 83 -5.96 15.40 16.49
N ILE A 84 -4.89 14.96 15.84
CA ILE A 84 -4.36 15.63 14.64
C ILE A 84 -5.22 15.24 13.44
N ASP A 85 -5.72 16.24 12.70
CA ASP A 85 -6.40 16.04 11.43
C ASP A 85 -5.38 15.57 10.38
N ALA A 86 -5.35 14.27 10.13
CA ALA A 86 -4.38 13.64 9.26
C ALA A 86 -5.06 12.93 8.09
N TYR A 87 -4.34 12.82 6.97
CA TYR A 87 -4.74 11.90 5.90
C TYR A 87 -4.83 10.48 6.44
N TRP A 88 -5.84 9.75 5.98
CA TRP A 88 -6.06 8.37 6.38
C TRP A 88 -4.87 7.47 6.04
N GLY A 89 -4.40 7.57 4.81
CA GLY A 89 -3.29 6.84 4.24
C GLY A 89 -2.76 7.58 3.02
N LEU A 90 -1.46 7.49 2.79
CA LEU A 90 -0.83 7.89 1.54
C LEU A 90 0.30 6.91 1.20
N GLY A 91 0.18 6.27 0.05
CA GLY A 91 1.15 5.40 -0.59
C GLY A 91 1.71 6.00 -1.88
N GLY A 92 2.35 5.17 -2.69
CA GLY A 92 2.91 5.62 -3.98
C GLY A 92 4.18 6.46 -3.88
N THR A 93 4.74 6.61 -2.68
CA THR A 93 6.06 7.23 -2.48
C THR A 93 7.14 6.16 -2.32
N SER A 94 8.40 6.58 -2.25
CA SER A 94 9.53 5.66 -2.09
C SER A 94 10.49 6.10 -0.99
N VAL A 95 11.15 5.13 -0.37
CA VAL A 95 12.29 5.33 0.55
C VAL A 95 13.54 4.66 -0.01
N ASN A 96 14.67 4.83 0.67
CA ASN A 96 15.93 4.18 0.29
C ASN A 96 16.35 4.44 -1.16
N ASN A 97 16.24 5.70 -1.61
CA ASN A 97 16.55 6.12 -2.99
C ASN A 97 15.77 5.33 -4.06
N GLY A 98 14.49 5.06 -3.81
CA GLY A 98 13.63 4.37 -4.78
C GLY A 98 13.62 2.84 -4.67
N THR A 99 14.41 2.26 -3.77
CA THR A 99 14.53 0.79 -3.63
C THR A 99 13.51 0.15 -2.70
N ALA A 100 12.57 0.93 -2.16
CA ALA A 100 11.40 0.42 -1.45
C ALA A 100 10.23 1.38 -1.62
N THR A 101 9.03 0.85 -1.81
CA THR A 101 7.80 1.64 -1.75
C THR A 101 7.52 2.03 -0.30
N PHE A 102 6.87 3.16 -0.10
CA PHE A 102 6.51 3.66 1.22
C PHE A 102 5.05 4.08 1.25
N SER A 103 4.38 3.66 2.30
CA SER A 103 3.09 4.20 2.69
C SER A 103 3.02 4.45 4.19
N SER A 104 2.19 5.41 4.56
CA SER A 104 1.95 5.78 5.94
C SER A 104 0.46 5.95 6.16
N LEU A 105 -0.07 5.24 7.15
CA LEU A 105 -1.49 5.16 7.50
C LEU A 105 -1.70 5.56 8.96
N ILE A 106 -2.80 6.25 9.24
CA ILE A 106 -3.23 6.41 10.63
C ILE A 106 -3.91 5.13 11.13
N ALA A 107 -3.70 4.78 12.39
CA ALA A 107 -4.32 3.62 13.01
C ALA A 107 -5.85 3.73 13.04
N GLY A 108 -6.37 4.94 13.25
CA GLY A 108 -7.79 5.22 13.10
C GLY A 108 -8.70 4.38 14.00
N ARG A 109 -9.64 3.65 13.37
CA ARG A 109 -10.66 2.85 14.04
C ARG A 109 -10.57 1.38 13.64
N SER A 110 -10.86 0.46 14.56
CA SER A 110 -10.71 -0.98 14.32
C SER A 110 -11.47 -1.49 13.09
N PHE A 111 -12.66 -0.96 12.82
CA PHE A 111 -13.49 -1.44 11.71
C PHE A 111 -12.89 -1.19 10.31
N TRP A 112 -11.94 -0.26 10.18
CA TRP A 112 -11.18 -0.05 8.95
C TRP A 112 -10.30 -1.27 8.61
N TRP A 113 -9.94 -2.06 9.61
CA TRP A 113 -9.01 -3.18 9.46
C TRP A 113 -9.71 -4.53 9.45
N THR A 114 -10.89 -4.64 10.10
CA THR A 114 -11.59 -5.91 10.32
C THR A 114 -12.50 -6.35 9.16
N GLY A 115 -12.55 -5.59 8.07
CA GLY A 115 -13.34 -5.99 6.91
C GLY A 115 -14.85 -5.80 7.04
N ILE A 116 -15.32 -4.82 7.82
CA ILE A 116 -16.76 -4.45 7.77
C ILE A 116 -16.99 -3.69 6.46
N GLY A 117 -17.39 -4.42 5.42
CA GLY A 117 -17.53 -3.91 4.05
C GLY A 117 -16.22 -3.79 3.28
N GLU A 118 -15.16 -4.50 3.72
CA GLU A 118 -13.81 -4.59 3.13
C GLU A 118 -13.25 -6.01 3.32
N ALA A 119 -12.24 -6.41 2.55
CA ALA A 119 -11.45 -7.58 2.91
C ALA A 119 -10.59 -7.27 4.15
N PHE A 120 -10.31 -8.28 4.98
CA PHE A 120 -9.49 -8.12 6.18
C PHE A 120 -8.07 -7.66 5.83
N GLY A 121 -7.67 -6.45 6.25
CA GLY A 121 -6.38 -5.85 5.90
C GLY A 121 -6.29 -5.19 4.52
N GLU A 122 -7.42 -5.03 3.81
CA GLU A 122 -7.51 -4.34 2.52
C GLU A 122 -6.80 -2.97 2.48
N PRO A 123 -6.86 -2.11 3.53
CA PRO A 123 -6.10 -0.87 3.57
C PRO A 123 -4.61 -0.99 3.25
N PHE A 124 -3.95 -2.04 3.74
CA PHE A 124 -2.53 -2.24 3.46
C PHE A 124 -2.29 -2.59 1.99
N LEU A 125 -3.15 -3.42 1.42
CA LEU A 125 -3.06 -3.78 0.01
C LEU A 125 -3.28 -2.54 -0.86
N HIS A 126 -4.29 -1.73 -0.56
CA HIS A 126 -4.59 -0.49 -1.27
C HIS A 126 -3.36 0.43 -1.34
N GLU A 127 -2.76 0.74 -0.18
CA GLU A 127 -1.62 1.65 -0.14
C GLU A 127 -0.35 1.06 -0.76
N TRP A 128 -0.16 -0.26 -0.64
CA TRP A 128 0.93 -0.96 -1.31
C TRP A 128 0.78 -0.88 -2.84
N LEU A 129 -0.45 -1.02 -3.35
CA LEU A 129 -0.74 -0.99 -4.79
C LEU A 129 -0.41 0.36 -5.43
N HIS A 130 -0.59 1.49 -4.74
CA HIS A 130 -0.08 2.77 -5.24
C HIS A 130 1.43 2.70 -5.52
N GLY A 131 2.20 2.12 -4.60
CA GLY A 131 3.65 1.92 -4.76
C GLY A 131 4.00 0.95 -5.89
N ALA A 132 3.31 -0.20 -5.96
CA ALA A 132 3.52 -1.19 -7.00
C ALA A 132 3.19 -0.64 -8.40
N CYS A 133 2.05 0.03 -8.57
CA CYS A 133 1.66 0.68 -9.81
C CYS A 133 2.69 1.76 -10.21
N TYR A 134 3.16 2.57 -9.27
CA TYR A 134 4.22 3.55 -9.55
C TYR A 134 5.51 2.88 -10.06
N PHE A 135 5.94 1.80 -9.39
CA PHE A 135 7.14 1.05 -9.77
C PHE A 135 7.03 0.49 -11.19
N PHE A 136 5.96 -0.24 -11.52
CA PHE A 136 5.80 -0.87 -12.84
C PHE A 136 5.41 0.10 -13.96
N ARG A 137 4.86 1.27 -13.64
CA ARG A 137 4.66 2.32 -14.64
C ARG A 137 5.99 2.84 -15.21
N THR A 138 7.04 2.89 -14.38
CA THR A 138 8.37 3.40 -14.78
C THR A 138 8.98 2.66 -15.99
N PRO A 139 9.03 1.31 -16.01
CA PRO A 139 9.48 0.55 -17.18
C PRO A 139 8.45 0.46 -18.33
N GLY A 140 7.29 1.12 -18.21
CA GLY A 140 6.34 1.28 -19.32
C GLY A 140 5.10 0.37 -19.29
N TYR A 141 4.82 -0.34 -18.19
CA TYR A 141 3.54 -1.05 -18.07
C TYR A 141 2.40 -0.05 -17.86
N PRO A 142 1.35 -0.05 -18.71
CA PRO A 142 0.26 0.91 -18.59
C PRO A 142 -0.59 0.61 -17.36
N MET A 143 -0.74 1.61 -16.49
CA MET A 143 -1.60 1.55 -15.31
C MET A 143 -2.96 2.19 -15.59
N PRO A 144 -4.06 1.67 -15.00
CA PRO A 144 -5.37 2.31 -15.13
C PRO A 144 -5.37 3.71 -14.49
N ARG A 145 -6.26 4.57 -14.95
CA ARG A 145 -6.43 5.91 -14.41
C ARG A 145 -6.73 5.86 -12.91
N LYS A 146 -5.94 6.63 -12.15
CA LYS A 146 -5.93 6.63 -10.67
C LYS A 146 -5.53 5.31 -10.02
N ASP A 147 -4.84 4.40 -10.71
CA ASP A 147 -4.22 3.21 -10.11
C ASP A 147 -5.08 2.52 -9.02
N ALA A 148 -4.63 2.38 -7.77
CA ALA A 148 -5.37 1.71 -6.71
C ALA A 148 -6.69 2.44 -6.33
N ASP A 149 -6.84 3.72 -6.65
CA ASP A 149 -8.05 4.54 -6.49
C ASP A 149 -9.02 4.47 -7.70
N GLY A 150 -8.67 3.70 -8.73
CA GLY A 150 -9.38 3.69 -10.00
C GLY A 150 -10.72 2.95 -9.99
N MET A 151 -11.03 2.15 -8.96
CA MET A 151 -12.12 1.16 -8.98
C MET A 151 -13.47 1.69 -9.49
N LYS A 152 -13.94 2.83 -8.96
CA LYS A 152 -15.25 3.40 -9.34
C LYS A 152 -15.25 3.92 -10.77
N LEU A 153 -14.12 4.48 -11.22
CA LEU A 153 -13.98 5.01 -12.58
C LEU A 153 -14.05 3.90 -13.63
N HIS A 154 -13.71 2.67 -13.25
CA HIS A 154 -13.70 1.50 -14.11
C HIS A 154 -14.94 0.62 -13.90
N GLY A 155 -15.98 1.11 -13.22
CA GLY A 155 -17.27 0.44 -13.08
C GLY A 155 -17.33 -0.65 -12.00
N TYR A 156 -16.30 -0.81 -11.18
CA TYR A 156 -16.32 -1.80 -10.10
C TYR A 156 -17.23 -1.34 -8.97
N THR A 157 -17.89 -2.31 -8.34
CA THR A 157 -18.72 -2.09 -7.15
C THR A 157 -18.07 -2.76 -5.95
N LYS A 158 -18.13 -2.08 -4.80
CA LYS A 158 -17.57 -2.62 -3.56
C LYS A 158 -18.38 -3.82 -3.11
N SER A 159 -17.72 -4.96 -2.93
CA SER A 159 -18.31 -6.16 -2.34
C SER A 159 -18.56 -5.95 -0.85
N SER A 160 -19.67 -6.48 -0.34
CA SER A 160 -19.96 -6.46 1.10
C SER A 160 -19.05 -7.39 1.92
N THR A 161 -18.41 -8.37 1.28
CA THR A 161 -17.51 -9.35 1.92
C THR A 161 -16.05 -9.17 1.54
N ASP A 162 -15.80 -8.75 0.30
CA ASP A 162 -14.46 -8.73 -0.31
C ASP A 162 -13.97 -7.30 -0.55
N GLY A 163 -14.77 -6.28 -0.17
CA GLY A 163 -14.47 -4.88 -0.44
C GLY A 163 -14.12 -4.62 -1.91
N TRP A 164 -12.95 -4.03 -2.14
CA TRP A 164 -12.46 -3.74 -3.49
C TRP A 164 -11.58 -4.84 -4.09
N MET A 165 -11.47 -6.03 -3.47
CA MET A 165 -10.63 -7.10 -3.99
C MET A 165 -10.98 -7.53 -5.42
N GLY A 166 -12.23 -7.39 -5.87
CA GLY A 166 -12.57 -7.60 -7.28
C GLY A 166 -11.77 -6.70 -8.23
N TYR A 167 -11.64 -5.41 -7.88
CA TYR A 167 -10.80 -4.48 -8.62
C TYR A 167 -9.31 -4.80 -8.45
N TYR A 168 -8.87 -5.13 -7.23
CA TYR A 168 -7.45 -5.39 -6.97
C TYR A 168 -6.95 -6.66 -7.65
N ARG A 169 -7.77 -7.70 -7.77
CA ARG A 169 -7.45 -8.90 -8.57
C ARG A 169 -7.23 -8.51 -10.02
N ASP A 170 -8.15 -7.78 -10.63
CA ASP A 170 -8.00 -7.37 -12.03
C ASP A 170 -6.81 -6.41 -12.22
N LEU A 171 -6.57 -5.49 -11.27
CA LEU A 171 -5.39 -4.60 -11.28
C LEU A 171 -4.08 -5.39 -11.21
N MET A 172 -3.97 -6.35 -10.28
CA MET A 172 -2.79 -7.18 -10.07
C MET A 172 -2.60 -8.27 -11.12
N ARG A 173 -3.53 -8.41 -12.06
CA ARG A 173 -3.47 -9.36 -13.17
C ARG A 173 -3.37 -8.66 -14.54
N GLY A 174 -3.38 -7.32 -14.56
CA GLY A 174 -3.37 -6.54 -15.79
C GLY A 174 -4.66 -6.65 -16.60
N GLN A 175 -5.81 -6.75 -15.92
CA GLN A 175 -7.14 -7.02 -16.47
C GLN A 175 -8.13 -5.85 -16.26
N VAL A 176 -7.65 -4.66 -15.87
CA VAL A 176 -8.51 -3.48 -15.79
C VAL A 176 -8.66 -2.86 -17.17
N TRP A 177 -9.86 -2.90 -17.73
CA TRP A 177 -10.17 -2.26 -19.02
C TRP A 177 -10.11 -0.74 -18.90
N GLU A 178 -9.19 -0.08 -19.61
CA GLU A 178 -9.07 1.38 -19.69
C GLU A 178 -9.67 1.89 -21.00
N PRO A 179 -10.86 2.53 -20.98
CA PRO A 179 -11.55 2.98 -22.19
C PRO A 179 -10.75 3.97 -23.02
N ASP A 180 -9.99 4.87 -22.36
CA ASP A 180 -9.26 5.95 -23.02
C ASP A 180 -8.17 5.43 -23.97
N VAL A 181 -7.62 4.25 -23.68
CA VAL A 181 -6.63 3.56 -24.54
C VAL A 181 -7.17 2.30 -25.20
N SER A 182 -8.45 1.95 -24.95
CA SER A 182 -9.11 0.75 -25.47
C SER A 182 -8.28 -0.53 -25.28
N ALA A 183 -7.73 -0.69 -24.08
CA ALA A 183 -6.86 -1.82 -23.73
C ALA A 183 -6.99 -2.21 -22.25
N TYR A 184 -6.58 -3.43 -21.93
CA TYR A 184 -6.39 -3.86 -20.55
C TYR A 184 -5.09 -3.30 -19.98
N THR A 185 -5.16 -2.86 -18.73
CA THR A 185 -4.09 -2.18 -17.99
C THR A 185 -3.96 -2.76 -16.58
N GLY A 186 -2.89 -2.40 -15.89
CA GLY A 186 -2.54 -2.90 -14.57
C GLY A 186 -1.20 -3.61 -14.59
N ILE A 187 -1.01 -4.54 -13.65
CA ILE A 187 0.26 -5.21 -13.42
C ILE A 187 0.15 -6.66 -13.93
N PRO A 188 0.49 -6.94 -15.20
CA PRO A 188 0.44 -8.29 -15.73
C PRO A 188 1.54 -9.17 -15.12
N GLU A 189 1.41 -10.49 -15.27
CA GLU A 189 2.42 -11.46 -14.84
C GLU A 189 3.84 -11.13 -15.33
N ALA A 190 3.98 -10.64 -16.56
CA ALA A 190 5.26 -10.23 -17.11
C ALA A 190 5.91 -9.08 -16.33
N ALA A 191 5.11 -8.15 -15.78
CA ALA A 191 5.60 -7.08 -14.93
C ALA A 191 6.07 -7.63 -13.58
N TRP A 192 5.28 -8.48 -12.93
CA TRP A 192 5.70 -9.12 -11.68
C TRP A 192 7.02 -9.91 -11.81
N LYS A 193 7.24 -10.52 -12.96
CA LYS A 193 8.47 -11.26 -13.28
C LYS A 193 9.65 -10.37 -13.67
N SER A 194 9.44 -9.08 -13.93
CA SER A 194 10.52 -8.17 -14.37
C SER A 194 11.42 -7.70 -13.22
N GLY A 195 10.98 -7.84 -11.97
CA GLY A 195 11.79 -7.52 -10.79
C GLY A 195 10.98 -6.86 -9.67
N THR A 196 11.69 -6.48 -8.61
CA THR A 196 11.10 -5.84 -7.41
C THR A 196 11.86 -4.56 -7.06
N PRO A 197 11.26 -3.64 -6.27
CA PRO A 197 11.91 -2.39 -5.88
C PRO A 197 13.29 -2.56 -5.26
N SER A 198 13.51 -3.56 -4.40
CA SER A 198 14.77 -3.73 -3.66
C SER A 198 15.93 -4.21 -4.54
N GLN A 199 15.63 -4.85 -5.68
CA GLN A 199 16.63 -5.36 -6.61
C GLN A 199 17.13 -4.28 -7.58
N GLY A 200 16.39 -3.16 -7.70
CA GLY A 200 16.67 -2.10 -8.65
C GLY A 200 16.52 -2.56 -10.10
N ASN A 201 16.05 -1.67 -10.98
CA ASN A 201 16.27 -1.87 -12.40
C ASN A 201 17.78 -1.84 -12.59
N THR A 202 18.38 -2.96 -12.97
CA THR A 202 19.74 -2.95 -13.53
C THR A 202 19.71 -1.98 -14.71
N GLU A 203 20.46 -0.88 -14.58
CA GLU A 203 20.77 0.03 -15.69
C GLU A 203 21.35 -0.74 -16.88
#